data_AF-A0A9X2KIN5-F1
#
_entry.id   AF-A0A9X2KIN5-F1
#
_cell.length_a   1.000
_cell.length_b   1.000
_cell.length_c   1.000
_cell.angle_alpha   90.00
_cell.angle_beta   90.00
_cell.angle_gamma   90.00
#
_symmetry.space_group_name_H-M   'P 1'
#
loop_
_entity.id
_entity.type
_entity.pdbx_description
1 polymer ?
#
loop_
_entity_poly.entity_id
_entity_poly.type
_entity_poly.pdbx_seq_one_letter_code
_entity_poly.pdbx_strand_id
1 'polypeptide(L)'
;MDESSLEEYREFVASHGHLFDALVQGDWTRRQARFRLRSLYPELSREMIERALFDDRWAFVNHSEESPRATMTGVALWLAVNELFDLGTDRMYAVTHMDPITLQTVSDFLDLNGVSPADAAEIYGRIGATLRFLTQYPHTSLTRAEYSDFRLEPPESVRRLGIAAWPPTAQNVAALLGDGSWDRALLAAGLRPLSREIEPAREFSETRFRAIIADFLAHCVRTDRQPQAIFYGRWASMAEGGERPSLAAVRHRYGSWLGALSRGRELIEAGDAVPGDARRDRWLGPWGAAEERTEEGASGSWSPQRWTDRGIGVVEHVREEAIGDESAWDDLAEELRSALTSLPWNHVLTVEYETGNTGGDFPYAQALTGPGGVGVLLVSEDYLPAIAWPIDEDYLVETGWEQPTEEQPNWARARLSMDEALEAVVGGLRYGRGCPDPYRFRWGSGVISTAPQAAPSLPDPPARGAGRSTKA
;
A
#
# COMPACT_ATOMS: atom_id res chain seq x y z
N MET A 1 24.54 4.50 32.39
CA MET A 1 24.66 3.21 31.70
C MET A 1 25.55 2.35 32.57
N ASP A 2 25.06 1.20 32.99
CA ASP A 2 25.78 0.34 33.94
C ASP A 2 27.01 -0.28 33.27
N GLU A 3 28.11 -0.42 34.00
CA GLU A 3 29.41 -0.84 33.44
C GLU A 3 29.35 -2.27 32.86
N SER A 4 28.53 -3.12 33.49
CA SER A 4 28.18 -4.48 33.04
C SER A 4 27.54 -4.50 31.64
N SER A 5 26.61 -3.58 31.37
CA SER A 5 25.87 -3.50 30.09
C SER A 5 26.72 -3.05 28.90
N LEU A 6 27.87 -2.42 29.17
CA LEU A 6 28.84 -2.00 28.15
C LEU A 6 29.81 -3.14 27.82
N GLU A 7 30.17 -3.94 28.83
CA GLU A 7 31.04 -5.10 28.65
C GLU A 7 30.34 -6.22 27.89
N GLU A 8 29.09 -6.54 28.25
CA GLU A 8 28.24 -7.49 27.53
C GLU A 8 28.04 -7.09 26.05
N TYR A 9 27.87 -5.80 25.79
CA TYR A 9 27.71 -5.30 24.43
C TYR A 9 29.02 -5.38 23.62
N ARG A 10 30.18 -5.16 24.25
CA ARG A 10 31.49 -5.35 23.59
C ARG A 10 31.72 -6.81 23.23
N GLU A 11 31.37 -7.73 24.11
CA GLU A 11 31.48 -9.17 23.86
C GLU A 11 30.52 -9.61 22.74
N PHE A 12 29.28 -9.10 22.74
CA PHE A 12 28.32 -9.33 21.66
C PHE A 12 28.88 -8.88 20.30
N VAL A 13 29.44 -7.67 20.21
CA VAL A 13 29.99 -7.16 18.96
C VAL A 13 31.25 -7.93 18.54
N ALA A 14 32.11 -8.31 19.47
CA ALA A 14 33.30 -9.13 19.15
C ALA A 14 32.90 -10.48 18.53
N SER A 15 31.84 -11.12 19.02
CA SER A 15 31.39 -12.42 18.52
C SER A 15 30.55 -12.34 17.24
N HIS A 16 29.71 -11.29 17.09
CA HIS A 16 28.68 -11.24 16.03
C HIS A 16 28.80 -10.08 15.05
N GLY A 17 29.77 -9.16 15.23
CA GLY A 17 29.92 -7.96 14.40
C GLY A 17 30.09 -8.25 12.91
N HIS A 18 30.71 -9.38 12.56
CA HIS A 18 30.90 -9.81 11.17
C HIS A 18 29.58 -10.01 10.40
N LEU A 19 28.47 -10.32 11.09
CA LEU A 19 27.15 -10.42 10.48
C LEU A 19 26.64 -9.04 10.03
N PHE A 20 26.87 -8.02 10.84
CA PHE A 20 26.50 -6.64 10.54
C PHE A 20 27.39 -6.08 9.42
N ASP A 21 28.69 -6.40 9.40
CA ASP A 21 29.59 -6.07 8.29
C ASP A 21 29.09 -6.66 6.97
N ALA A 22 28.71 -7.94 6.95
CA ALA A 22 28.17 -8.60 5.77
C ALA A 22 26.83 -8.00 5.31
N LEU A 23 25.98 -7.58 6.26
CA LEU A 23 24.71 -6.93 5.95
C LEU A 23 24.91 -5.51 5.38
N VAL A 24 25.90 -4.77 5.87
CA VAL A 24 26.29 -3.47 5.28
C VAL A 24 26.88 -3.66 3.89
N GLN A 25 27.77 -4.63 3.69
CA GLN A 25 28.34 -4.93 2.37
C GLN A 25 27.29 -5.42 1.35
N GLY A 26 26.17 -5.97 1.83
CA GLY A 26 25.05 -6.39 1.00
C GLY A 26 24.02 -5.30 0.72
N ASP A 27 24.30 -4.04 1.07
CA ASP A 27 23.41 -2.88 0.88
C ASP A 27 22.01 -3.05 1.51
N TRP A 28 21.91 -3.82 2.60
CA TRP A 28 20.64 -4.06 3.27
C TRP A 28 20.23 -2.88 4.15
N THR A 29 18.92 -2.62 4.25
CA THR A 29 18.40 -1.60 5.17
C THR A 29 18.40 -2.06 6.62
N ARG A 30 18.36 -1.13 7.60
CA ARG A 30 18.25 -1.49 9.04
C ARG A 30 17.05 -2.40 9.32
N ARG A 31 15.90 -2.14 8.68
CA ARG A 31 14.68 -2.98 8.81
C ARG A 31 14.91 -4.39 8.27
N GLN A 32 15.55 -4.50 7.11
CA GLN A 32 15.87 -5.77 6.46
C GLN A 32 16.95 -6.57 7.20
N ALA A 33 17.94 -5.89 7.77
CA ALA A 33 18.98 -6.45 8.63
C ALA A 33 18.37 -6.96 9.94
N ARG A 34 17.53 -6.15 10.60
CA ARG A 34 16.76 -6.53 11.80
C ARG A 34 15.94 -7.80 11.57
N PHE A 35 15.17 -7.83 10.49
CA PHE A 35 14.34 -8.99 10.16
C PHE A 35 15.20 -10.26 9.97
N ARG A 36 16.25 -10.19 9.14
CA ARG A 36 17.15 -11.34 8.88
C ARG A 36 17.83 -11.84 10.14
N LEU A 37 18.37 -10.94 10.96
CA LEU A 37 19.04 -11.31 12.21
C LEU A 37 18.06 -11.98 13.19
N ARG A 38 16.83 -11.46 13.30
CA ARG A 38 15.82 -12.05 14.18
C ARG A 38 15.24 -13.36 13.68
N SER A 39 15.15 -13.55 12.37
CA SER A 39 14.60 -14.76 11.76
C SER A 39 15.63 -15.89 11.67
N LEU A 40 16.89 -15.57 11.35
CA LEU A 40 17.95 -16.57 11.13
C LEU A 40 18.79 -16.84 12.37
N TYR A 41 18.80 -15.92 13.34
CA TYR A 41 19.55 -16.02 14.60
C TYR A 41 18.65 -15.66 15.81
N PRO A 42 17.56 -16.41 16.04
CA PRO A 42 16.58 -16.12 17.09
C PRO A 42 17.17 -16.19 18.52
N GLU A 43 18.30 -16.87 18.69
CA GLU A 43 19.04 -16.99 19.94
C GLU A 43 19.81 -15.73 20.35
N LEU A 44 20.07 -14.82 19.41
CA LEU A 44 20.76 -13.58 19.71
C LEU A 44 19.86 -12.63 20.49
N SER A 45 20.45 -11.94 21.48
CA SER A 45 19.72 -10.96 22.28
C SER A 45 19.15 -9.86 21.39
N ARG A 46 17.82 -9.70 21.45
CA ARG A 46 17.09 -8.68 20.70
C ARG A 46 17.60 -7.28 21.03
N GLU A 47 17.85 -7.01 22.31
CA GLU A 47 18.37 -5.73 22.77
C GLU A 47 19.76 -5.44 22.20
N MET A 48 20.62 -6.45 22.11
CA MET A 48 21.97 -6.28 21.55
C MET A 48 21.96 -6.14 20.03
N ILE A 49 21.06 -6.83 19.33
CA ILE A 49 20.80 -6.62 17.90
C ILE A 49 20.36 -5.19 17.65
N GLU A 50 19.34 -4.71 18.37
CA GLU A 50 18.85 -3.34 18.22
C GLU A 50 19.97 -2.33 18.49
N ARG A 51 20.71 -2.52 19.57
CA ARG A 51 21.83 -1.65 19.91
C ARG A 51 22.92 -1.62 18.82
N ALA A 52 23.23 -2.76 18.19
CA ALA A 52 24.17 -2.83 17.07
C ALA A 52 23.64 -2.22 15.77
N LEU A 53 22.35 -2.34 15.47
CA LEU A 53 21.74 -1.70 14.27
C LEU A 53 21.76 -0.17 14.31
N PHE A 54 21.81 0.40 15.52
CA PHE A 54 21.88 1.85 15.78
C PHE A 54 23.29 2.32 16.17
N ASP A 55 24.29 1.44 16.14
CA ASP A 55 25.67 1.79 16.44
C ASP A 55 26.34 2.42 15.20
N ASP A 56 27.05 3.53 15.40
CA ASP A 56 27.71 4.29 14.32
C ASP A 56 28.78 3.48 13.56
N ARG A 57 29.17 2.30 14.07
CA ARG A 57 30.06 1.36 13.38
C ARG A 57 29.50 0.81 12.07
N TRP A 58 28.18 0.73 11.90
CA TRP A 58 27.55 0.13 10.72
C TRP A 58 26.56 1.07 10.04
N ALA A 59 26.90 1.48 8.82
CA ALA A 59 26.09 2.38 7.99
C ALA A 59 25.16 1.59 7.07
N PHE A 60 23.96 1.27 7.54
CA PHE A 60 22.93 0.59 6.75
C PHE A 60 22.23 1.53 5.76
N VAL A 61 21.76 0.98 4.65
CA VAL A 61 21.00 1.72 3.63
C VAL A 61 19.66 2.18 4.20
N ASN A 62 19.30 3.45 3.97
CA ASN A 62 18.09 4.05 4.55
C ASN A 62 17.03 4.31 3.48
N HIS A 63 16.25 3.27 3.13
CA HIS A 63 15.12 3.43 2.20
C HIS A 63 13.87 4.03 2.86
N SER A 64 13.79 4.23 4.17
CA SER A 64 12.67 4.98 4.77
C SER A 64 12.92 6.50 4.85
N GLU A 65 14.17 6.93 5.12
CA GLU A 65 14.53 8.35 5.28
C GLU A 65 14.62 9.14 3.95
N GLU A 66 14.81 8.46 2.82
CA GLU A 66 14.78 9.12 1.51
C GLU A 66 13.39 9.66 1.18
N SER A 67 12.31 9.13 1.75
CA SER A 67 10.94 9.52 1.37
C SER A 67 10.59 10.94 1.78
N PRO A 68 10.78 11.36 3.05
CA PRO A 68 10.55 12.75 3.44
C PRO A 68 11.48 13.73 2.75
N ARG A 69 12.77 13.37 2.64
CA ARG A 69 13.79 14.25 2.08
C ARG A 69 13.60 14.47 0.57
N ALA A 70 13.29 13.41 -0.18
CA ALA A 70 13.00 13.52 -1.61
C ALA A 70 11.73 14.33 -1.85
N THR A 71 10.68 14.09 -1.07
CA THR A 71 9.42 14.85 -1.14
C THR A 71 9.65 16.33 -0.88
N MET A 72 10.32 16.69 0.22
CA MET A 72 10.62 18.09 0.54
C MET A 72 11.58 18.76 -0.44
N THR A 73 12.41 17.98 -1.15
CA THR A 73 13.24 18.46 -2.25
C THR A 73 12.41 18.74 -3.51
N GLY A 74 11.42 17.88 -3.79
CA GLY A 74 10.42 18.11 -4.84
C GLY A 74 9.55 19.35 -4.56
N VAL A 75 9.13 19.52 -3.30
CA VAL A 75 8.39 20.71 -2.84
C VAL A 75 9.19 21.99 -3.05
N ALA A 76 10.49 21.99 -2.77
CA ALA A 76 11.34 23.14 -3.05
C ALA A 76 11.34 23.53 -4.54
N LEU A 77 11.35 22.57 -5.46
CA LEU A 77 11.22 22.83 -6.90
C LEU A 77 9.83 23.40 -7.25
N TRP A 78 8.76 22.88 -6.64
CA TRP A 78 7.40 23.41 -6.87
C TRP A 78 7.22 24.83 -6.32
N LEU A 79 7.86 25.18 -5.21
CA LEU A 79 7.85 26.53 -4.66
C LEU A 79 8.71 27.49 -5.50
N ALA A 80 9.82 27.02 -6.08
CA ALA A 80 10.59 27.82 -7.03
C ALA A 80 9.78 28.14 -8.30
N VAL A 81 9.02 27.18 -8.83
CA VAL A 81 8.08 27.41 -9.93
C VAL A 81 6.95 28.35 -9.51
N ASN A 82 6.43 28.21 -8.28
CA ASN A 82 5.41 29.12 -7.75
C ASN A 82 5.87 30.57 -7.81
N GLU A 83 7.10 30.82 -7.37
CA GLU A 83 7.70 32.15 -7.33
C GLU A 83 8.04 32.67 -8.73
N LEU A 84 8.67 31.83 -9.57
CA LEU A 84 9.07 32.21 -10.92
C LEU A 84 7.90 32.71 -11.77
N PHE A 85 6.71 32.12 -11.59
CA PHE A 85 5.51 32.46 -12.34
C PHE A 85 4.47 33.25 -11.54
N ASP A 86 4.80 33.68 -10.31
CA ASP A 86 3.92 34.42 -9.39
C ASP A 86 2.50 33.82 -9.27
N LEU A 87 2.44 32.51 -8.96
CA LEU A 87 1.19 31.74 -9.04
C LEU A 87 0.26 31.96 -7.83
N GLY A 88 0.74 32.61 -6.77
CA GLY A 88 -0.01 32.80 -5.52
C GLY A 88 -0.36 31.48 -4.81
N THR A 89 -1.55 31.43 -4.20
CA THR A 89 -2.04 30.29 -3.41
C THR A 89 -3.34 29.72 -3.94
N ASP A 90 -3.48 28.39 -3.95
CA ASP A 90 -4.71 27.66 -4.21
C ASP A 90 -4.87 26.50 -3.21
N ARG A 91 -5.48 26.79 -2.07
CA ARG A 91 -5.72 25.81 -1.00
C ARG A 91 -6.75 24.75 -1.41
N MET A 92 -7.73 25.14 -2.23
CA MET A 92 -8.77 24.21 -2.70
C MET A 92 -8.15 23.10 -3.55
N TYR A 93 -7.25 23.47 -4.47
CA TYR A 93 -6.53 22.49 -5.27
C TYR A 93 -5.63 21.60 -4.42
N ALA A 94 -4.92 22.17 -3.44
CA ALA A 94 -4.08 21.40 -2.51
C ALA A 94 -4.90 20.32 -1.77
N VAL A 95 -6.05 20.68 -1.20
CA VAL A 95 -6.90 19.74 -0.44
C VAL A 95 -7.48 18.63 -1.31
N THR A 96 -7.80 18.92 -2.57
CA THR A 96 -8.55 17.99 -3.44
C THR A 96 -7.68 17.15 -4.36
N HIS A 97 -6.46 17.59 -4.68
CA HIS A 97 -5.63 16.97 -5.73
C HIS A 97 -4.21 16.61 -5.31
N MET A 98 -3.73 17.09 -4.16
CA MET A 98 -2.44 16.69 -3.62
C MET A 98 -2.54 15.25 -3.11
N ASP A 99 -1.52 14.43 -3.34
CA ASP A 99 -1.55 13.08 -2.81
C ASP A 99 -1.45 13.09 -1.28
N PRO A 100 -2.25 12.26 -0.57
CA PRO A 100 -2.30 12.29 0.89
C PRO A 100 -0.93 12.09 1.55
N ILE A 101 -0.07 11.31 0.92
CA ILE A 101 1.23 10.95 1.47
C ILE A 101 2.21 12.13 1.38
N THR A 102 2.23 12.86 0.26
CA THR A 102 2.98 14.12 0.14
C THR A 102 2.43 15.16 1.12
N LEU A 103 1.10 15.28 1.25
CA LEU A 103 0.48 16.22 2.19
C LEU A 103 0.93 15.92 3.64
N GLN A 104 0.84 14.66 4.06
CA GLN A 104 1.28 14.21 5.39
C GLN A 104 2.78 14.45 5.59
N THR A 105 3.61 14.08 4.60
CA THR A 105 5.06 14.27 4.66
C THR A 105 5.45 15.73 4.83
N VAL A 106 4.76 16.63 4.14
CA VAL A 106 4.94 18.09 4.30
C VAL A 106 4.47 18.53 5.68
N SER A 107 3.36 17.98 6.20
CA SER A 107 2.83 18.35 7.53
C SER A 107 3.84 17.99 8.60
N ASP A 108 4.26 16.73 8.63
CA ASP A 108 5.22 16.22 9.58
C ASP A 108 6.51 17.05 9.54
N PHE A 109 6.99 17.39 8.34
CA PHE A 109 8.19 18.20 8.19
C PHE A 109 8.01 19.63 8.74
N LEU A 110 6.88 20.28 8.48
CA LEU A 110 6.62 21.64 8.96
C LEU A 110 6.40 21.66 10.47
N ASP A 111 5.65 20.69 11.00
CA ASP A 111 5.36 20.53 12.42
C ASP A 111 6.64 20.26 13.23
N LEU A 112 7.50 19.36 12.73
CA LEU A 112 8.82 19.09 13.34
C LEU A 112 9.73 20.33 13.40
N ASN A 113 9.54 21.29 12.51
CA ASN A 113 10.29 22.55 12.50
C ASN A 113 9.55 23.70 13.20
N GLY A 114 8.44 23.42 13.89
CA GLY A 114 7.69 24.42 14.67
C GLY A 114 7.01 25.50 13.81
N VAL A 115 6.71 25.20 12.55
CA VAL A 115 6.03 26.12 11.63
C VAL A 115 4.59 26.31 12.08
N SER A 116 4.10 27.55 12.05
CA SER A 116 2.72 27.84 12.46
C SER A 116 1.70 27.21 11.47
N PRO A 117 0.50 26.81 11.93
CA PRO A 117 -0.53 26.29 11.03
C PRO A 117 -0.94 27.27 9.92
N ALA A 118 -0.84 28.58 10.19
CA ALA A 118 -1.14 29.63 9.21
C ALA A 118 -0.08 29.69 8.10
N ASP A 119 1.20 29.61 8.45
CA ASP A 119 2.30 29.56 7.47
C ASP A 119 2.29 28.24 6.70
N ALA A 120 2.01 27.12 7.36
CA ALA A 120 1.83 25.83 6.70
C ALA A 120 0.71 25.88 5.65
N ALA A 121 -0.45 26.45 6.00
CA ALA A 121 -1.56 26.64 5.06
C ALA A 121 -1.23 27.57 3.88
N GLU A 122 -0.30 28.53 4.03
CA GLU A 122 0.22 29.31 2.91
C GLU A 122 1.11 28.46 2.00
N ILE A 123 2.03 27.67 2.56
CA ILE A 123 2.89 26.76 1.81
C ILE A 123 2.06 25.73 1.03
N TYR A 124 1.07 25.09 1.65
CA TYR A 124 0.15 24.18 0.96
C TYR A 124 -0.60 24.89 -0.17
N GLY A 125 -1.07 26.12 0.06
CA GLY A 125 -1.70 26.92 -0.98
C GLY A 125 -0.78 27.14 -2.18
N ARG A 126 0.49 27.51 -1.95
CA ARG A 126 1.47 27.70 -3.03
C ARG A 126 1.74 26.41 -3.80
N ILE A 127 1.88 25.28 -3.10
CA ILE A 127 2.03 23.96 -3.73
C ILE A 127 0.80 23.62 -4.59
N GLY A 128 -0.41 23.84 -4.07
CA GLY A 128 -1.65 23.63 -4.81
C GLY A 128 -1.74 24.47 -6.09
N ALA A 129 -1.41 25.76 -6.01
CA ALA A 129 -1.38 26.65 -7.18
C ALA A 129 -0.38 26.17 -8.23
N THR A 130 0.82 25.76 -7.81
CA THR A 130 1.83 25.19 -8.70
C THR A 130 1.35 23.90 -9.35
N LEU A 131 0.81 22.95 -8.59
CA LEU A 131 0.36 21.67 -9.16
C LEU A 131 -0.77 21.88 -10.16
N ARG A 132 -1.71 22.80 -9.92
CA ARG A 132 -2.75 23.19 -10.88
C ARG A 132 -2.14 23.76 -12.16
N PHE A 133 -1.18 24.66 -12.03
CA PHE A 133 -0.47 25.25 -13.16
C PHE A 133 0.27 24.17 -13.98
N LEU A 134 1.00 23.27 -13.32
CA LEU A 134 1.73 22.20 -13.98
C LEU A 134 0.83 21.17 -14.69
N THR A 135 -0.41 20.99 -14.23
CA THR A 135 -1.42 20.21 -14.95
C THR A 135 -1.82 20.87 -16.28
N GLN A 136 -1.95 22.20 -16.31
CA GLN A 136 -2.31 22.94 -17.53
C GLN A 136 -1.12 23.13 -18.47
N TYR A 137 0.09 23.25 -17.92
CA TYR A 137 1.32 23.54 -18.64
C TYR A 137 2.37 22.43 -18.39
N PRO A 138 2.22 21.23 -18.98
CA PRO A 138 3.10 20.09 -18.74
C PRO A 138 4.53 20.27 -19.28
N HIS A 139 4.78 21.31 -20.06
CA HIS A 139 6.09 21.63 -20.62
C HIS A 139 6.87 22.66 -19.80
N THR A 140 6.35 23.07 -18.64
CA THR A 140 7.03 23.98 -17.73
C THR A 140 8.38 23.42 -17.32
N SER A 141 9.39 24.28 -17.35
CA SER A 141 10.76 23.97 -16.98
C SER A 141 11.24 24.87 -15.85
N LEU A 142 12.39 24.52 -15.28
CA LEU A 142 13.10 25.32 -14.31
C LEU A 142 14.61 25.10 -14.51
N THR A 143 15.34 26.16 -14.82
CA THR A 143 16.79 26.10 -14.96
C THR A 143 17.47 26.05 -13.60
N ARG A 144 18.73 25.60 -13.61
CA ARG A 144 19.56 25.59 -12.40
C ARG A 144 19.81 27.01 -11.84
N ALA A 145 19.90 28.00 -12.73
CA ALA A 145 20.11 29.40 -12.37
C ALA A 145 18.86 29.96 -11.68
N GLU A 146 17.67 29.82 -12.28
CA GLU A 146 16.40 30.27 -11.69
C GLU A 146 16.14 29.66 -10.32
N TYR A 147 16.43 28.36 -10.14
CA TYR A 147 16.32 27.73 -8.82
C TYR A 147 17.33 28.28 -7.80
N SER A 148 18.55 28.61 -8.26
CA SER A 148 19.57 29.19 -7.40
C SER A 148 19.19 30.61 -6.97
N ASP A 149 18.61 31.39 -7.88
CA ASP A 149 18.09 32.74 -7.60
C ASP A 149 16.93 32.69 -6.59
N PHE A 150 15.96 31.78 -6.80
CA PHE A 150 14.90 31.51 -5.81
C PHE A 150 15.46 31.19 -4.41
N ARG A 151 16.56 30.42 -4.35
CA ARG A 151 17.18 30.07 -3.06
C ARG A 151 17.95 31.24 -2.43
N LEU A 152 18.52 32.14 -3.24
CA LEU A 152 19.22 33.33 -2.74
C LEU A 152 18.24 34.36 -2.20
N GLU A 153 17.10 34.54 -2.89
CA GLU A 153 16.05 35.49 -2.52
C GLU A 153 14.69 34.78 -2.39
N PRO A 154 14.50 33.90 -1.39
CA PRO A 154 13.25 33.18 -1.24
C PRO A 154 12.10 34.11 -0.84
N PRO A 155 10.87 33.82 -1.28
CA PRO A 155 9.70 34.61 -0.89
C PRO A 155 9.51 34.60 0.63
N GLU A 156 8.80 35.61 1.14
CA GLU A 156 8.60 35.78 2.58
C GLU A 156 8.00 34.54 3.24
N SER A 157 7.04 33.87 2.60
CA SER A 157 6.44 32.64 3.09
C SER A 157 7.44 31.51 3.32
N VAL A 158 8.45 31.39 2.47
CA VAL A 158 9.55 30.41 2.60
C VAL A 158 10.55 30.88 3.64
N ARG A 159 10.87 32.18 3.69
CA ARG A 159 11.78 32.76 4.71
C ARG A 159 11.25 32.57 6.13
N ARG A 160 9.95 32.74 6.35
CA ARG A 160 9.31 32.60 7.67
C ARG A 160 9.38 31.19 8.24
N LEU A 161 9.60 30.16 7.41
CA LEU A 161 9.78 28.80 7.91
C LEU A 161 11.05 28.68 8.76
N GLY A 162 12.08 29.51 8.53
CA GLY A 162 13.30 29.54 9.34
C GLY A 162 14.11 28.24 9.33
N ILE A 163 13.85 27.34 8.39
CA ILE A 163 14.43 25.99 8.36
C ILE A 163 15.86 26.05 7.83
N ALA A 164 16.82 25.66 8.67
CA ALA A 164 18.23 25.68 8.29
C ALA A 164 18.50 24.77 7.08
N ALA A 165 19.29 25.27 6.13
CA ALA A 165 19.70 24.54 4.93
C ALA A 165 18.56 24.07 4.00
N TRP A 166 17.34 24.60 4.17
CA TRP A 166 16.22 24.42 3.25
C TRP A 166 15.74 25.79 2.74
N PRO A 167 15.49 25.99 1.43
CA PRO A 167 15.56 25.01 0.33
C PRO A 167 16.97 24.42 0.05
N PRO A 168 17.06 23.15 -0.40
CA PRO A 168 18.34 22.50 -0.70
C PRO A 168 19.05 23.17 -1.88
N THR A 169 20.37 23.00 -2.00
CA THR A 169 21.12 23.50 -3.17
C THR A 169 20.75 22.73 -4.45
N ALA A 170 20.96 23.33 -5.62
CA ALA A 170 20.73 22.65 -6.89
C ALA A 170 21.54 21.35 -7.05
N GLN A 171 22.74 21.31 -6.46
CA GLN A 171 23.57 20.10 -6.42
C GLN A 171 22.90 19.00 -5.58
N ASN A 172 22.35 19.34 -4.41
CA ASN A 172 21.63 18.39 -3.57
C ASN A 172 20.34 17.92 -4.22
N VAL A 173 19.61 18.81 -4.91
CA VAL A 173 18.44 18.44 -5.70
C VAL A 173 18.79 17.41 -6.77
N ALA A 174 19.82 17.69 -7.58
CA ALA A 174 20.26 16.79 -8.64
C ALA A 174 20.73 15.45 -8.08
N ALA A 175 21.51 15.44 -6.99
CA ALA A 175 21.98 14.23 -6.34
C ALA A 175 20.82 13.37 -5.81
N LEU A 176 19.86 13.98 -5.09
CA LEU A 176 18.82 13.24 -4.38
C LEU A 176 17.67 12.79 -5.29
N LEU A 177 17.21 13.64 -6.22
CA LEU A 177 16.07 13.34 -7.08
C LEU A 177 16.47 12.79 -8.44
N GLY A 178 17.64 13.17 -8.94
CA GLY A 178 18.04 12.97 -10.32
C GLY A 178 19.26 12.09 -10.52
N ASP A 179 19.77 11.44 -9.47
CA ASP A 179 20.98 10.61 -9.53
C ASP A 179 22.17 11.39 -10.12
N GLY A 180 22.35 12.62 -9.63
CA GLY A 180 23.37 13.58 -10.08
C GLY A 180 22.95 14.44 -11.30
N SER A 181 21.86 14.11 -11.98
CA SER A 181 21.36 14.86 -13.14
C SER A 181 20.23 15.83 -12.78
N TRP A 182 20.40 17.11 -13.16
CA TRP A 182 19.34 18.12 -12.98
C TRP A 182 18.11 17.80 -13.81
N ASP A 183 18.29 17.34 -15.05
CA ASP A 183 17.20 17.00 -15.95
C ASP A 183 16.35 15.85 -15.41
N ARG A 184 16.99 14.84 -14.82
CA ARG A 184 16.28 13.76 -14.13
C ARG A 184 15.54 14.25 -12.89
N ALA A 185 16.13 15.18 -12.13
CA ALA A 185 15.46 15.78 -10.97
C ALA A 185 14.20 16.58 -11.38
N LEU A 186 14.27 17.32 -12.49
CA LEU A 186 13.10 18.00 -13.06
C LEU A 186 12.01 16.99 -13.44
N LEU A 187 12.38 15.92 -14.16
CA LEU A 187 11.44 14.86 -14.54
C LEU A 187 10.80 14.19 -13.32
N ALA A 188 11.56 13.98 -12.24
CA ALA A 188 11.06 13.44 -10.99
C ALA A 188 9.97 14.33 -10.38
N ALA A 189 10.18 15.64 -10.34
CA ALA A 189 9.19 16.62 -9.88
C ALA A 189 8.02 16.86 -10.89
N GLY A 190 8.08 16.21 -12.05
CA GLY A 190 7.11 16.37 -13.14
C GLY A 190 7.25 17.69 -13.90
N LEU A 191 8.45 18.26 -13.90
CA LEU A 191 8.86 19.36 -14.77
C LEU A 191 9.55 18.78 -16.02
N ARG A 192 9.64 19.59 -17.07
CA ARG A 192 10.32 19.21 -18.30
C ARG A 192 11.71 19.83 -18.39
N PRO A 193 12.77 19.06 -18.67
CA PRO A 193 14.09 19.63 -18.99
C PRO A 193 14.09 20.37 -20.33
N LEU A 194 14.80 21.50 -20.40
CA LEU A 194 14.97 22.27 -21.65
C LEU A 194 15.78 21.51 -22.71
N SER A 195 16.66 20.60 -22.29
CA SER A 195 17.51 19.77 -23.14
C SER A 195 16.73 18.75 -23.98
N ARG A 196 15.48 18.45 -23.61
CA ARG A 196 14.66 17.43 -24.27
C ARG A 196 13.75 18.09 -25.31
N GLU A 197 13.76 17.59 -26.54
CA GLU A 197 12.82 18.02 -27.58
C GLU A 197 11.36 17.83 -27.15
N ILE A 198 10.43 18.55 -27.79
CA ILE A 198 9.00 18.35 -27.52
C ILE A 198 8.66 16.97 -28.05
N GLU A 199 8.49 16.00 -27.16
CA GLU A 199 8.04 14.68 -27.59
C GLU A 199 6.64 14.81 -28.20
N PRO A 200 6.42 14.30 -29.42
CA PRO A 200 5.07 14.21 -29.95
C PRO A 200 4.23 13.41 -28.96
N ALA A 201 2.98 13.81 -28.75
CA ALA A 201 2.06 13.12 -27.85
C ALA A 201 1.98 11.64 -28.27
N ARG A 202 2.75 10.78 -27.57
CA ARG A 202 2.69 9.34 -27.79
C ARG A 202 1.30 8.88 -27.40
N GLU A 203 0.74 7.98 -28.20
CA GLU A 203 -0.61 7.48 -27.98
C GLU A 203 -0.72 6.89 -26.57
N PHE A 204 -1.52 7.57 -25.74
CA PHE A 204 -1.75 7.22 -24.36
C PHE A 204 -2.96 6.29 -24.32
N SER A 205 -2.76 5.00 -24.56
CA SER A 205 -3.83 4.00 -24.46
C SER A 205 -4.05 3.59 -23.00
N GLU A 206 -5.30 3.34 -22.61
CA GLU A 206 -5.65 2.90 -21.25
C GLU A 206 -4.99 1.56 -20.92
N THR A 207 -4.89 0.64 -21.88
CA THR A 207 -4.19 -0.65 -21.72
C THR A 207 -2.70 -0.46 -21.40
N ARG A 208 -2.04 0.47 -22.09
CA ARG A 208 -0.63 0.77 -21.82
C ARG A 208 -0.46 1.46 -20.48
N PHE A 209 -1.35 2.40 -20.14
CA PHE A 209 -1.31 3.07 -18.86
C PHE A 209 -1.54 2.11 -17.68
N ARG A 210 -2.51 1.21 -17.79
CA ARG A 210 -2.76 0.12 -16.84
C ARG A 210 -1.49 -0.70 -16.58
N ALA A 211 -0.83 -1.19 -17.63
CA ALA A 211 0.40 -1.97 -17.49
C ALA A 211 1.50 -1.18 -16.76
N ILE A 212 1.67 0.10 -17.09
CA ILE A 212 2.68 0.96 -16.47
C ILE A 212 2.38 1.24 -14.99
N ILE A 213 1.11 1.48 -14.63
CA ILE A 213 0.73 1.67 -13.23
C ILE A 213 0.88 0.36 -12.45
N ALA A 214 0.50 -0.79 -13.01
CA ALA A 214 0.72 -2.09 -12.38
C ALA A 214 2.21 -2.34 -12.11
N ASP A 215 3.08 -2.08 -13.10
CA ASP A 215 4.54 -2.20 -12.97
C ASP A 215 5.09 -1.26 -11.89
N PHE A 216 4.58 -0.02 -11.83
CA PHE A 216 4.98 0.95 -10.82
C PHE A 216 4.55 0.54 -9.41
N LEU A 217 3.31 0.08 -9.23
CA LEU A 217 2.81 -0.40 -7.94
C LEU A 217 3.59 -1.64 -7.48
N ALA A 218 3.87 -2.58 -8.37
CA ALA A 218 4.74 -3.73 -8.08
C ALA A 218 6.16 -3.29 -7.72
N HIS A 219 6.70 -2.26 -8.38
CA HIS A 219 8.00 -1.68 -7.99
C HIS A 219 7.96 -1.06 -6.58
N CYS A 220 6.88 -0.35 -6.25
CA CYS A 220 6.67 0.23 -4.92
C CYS A 220 6.65 -0.86 -3.84
N VAL A 221 5.90 -1.95 -4.05
CA VAL A 221 5.87 -3.10 -3.13
C VAL A 221 7.27 -3.71 -2.96
N ARG A 222 7.99 -3.99 -4.06
CA ARG A 222 9.35 -4.58 -3.99
C ARG A 222 10.37 -3.69 -3.30
N THR A 223 10.17 -2.38 -3.32
CA THR A 223 11.10 -1.40 -2.74
C THR A 223 10.64 -0.86 -1.39
N ASP A 224 9.54 -1.39 -0.84
CA ASP A 224 8.93 -0.93 0.42
C ASP A 224 8.65 0.59 0.39
N ARG A 225 8.10 1.07 -0.73
CA ARG A 225 7.75 2.47 -0.95
C ARG A 225 6.26 2.62 -1.13
N GLN A 226 5.76 3.77 -0.69
CA GLN A 226 4.42 4.21 -1.00
C GLN A 226 4.36 4.83 -2.41
N PRO A 227 3.24 4.70 -3.15
CA PRO A 227 3.12 5.16 -4.54
C PRO A 227 2.95 6.69 -4.65
N GLN A 228 3.98 7.46 -4.29
CA GLN A 228 3.97 8.93 -4.37
C GLN A 228 4.31 9.45 -5.77
N ALA A 229 3.85 10.68 -6.07
CA ALA A 229 4.10 11.34 -7.34
C ALA A 229 5.60 11.48 -7.65
N ILE A 230 6.39 11.93 -6.67
CA ILE A 230 7.83 12.15 -6.81
C ILE A 230 8.57 10.85 -7.14
N PHE A 231 8.12 9.72 -6.59
CA PHE A 231 8.69 8.41 -6.85
C PHE A 231 8.31 7.88 -8.21
N TYR A 232 7.06 8.08 -8.65
CA TYR A 232 6.68 7.77 -10.01
C TYR A 232 7.53 8.54 -11.01
N GLY A 233 7.70 9.86 -10.82
CA GLY A 233 8.53 10.68 -11.70
C GLY A 233 9.96 10.16 -11.77
N ARG A 234 10.58 9.84 -10.62
CA ARG A 234 11.93 9.27 -10.57
C ARG A 234 11.98 7.92 -11.29
N TRP A 235 11.08 7.00 -10.97
CA TRP A 235 10.98 5.68 -11.59
C TRP A 235 10.74 5.73 -13.10
N ALA A 236 9.88 6.62 -13.57
CA ALA A 236 9.61 6.82 -14.99
C ALA A 236 10.83 7.39 -15.71
N SER A 237 11.58 8.31 -15.07
CA SER A 237 12.78 8.92 -15.65
C SER A 237 13.96 7.96 -15.85
N MET A 238 13.96 6.81 -15.14
CA MET A 238 14.98 5.78 -15.27
C MET A 238 14.77 4.87 -16.48
N ALA A 239 13.58 4.85 -17.10
CA ALA A 239 13.35 4.06 -18.30
C ALA A 239 14.01 4.70 -19.51
N GLU A 240 14.79 3.92 -20.25
CA GLU A 240 15.38 4.35 -21.51
C GLU A 240 14.29 4.53 -22.59
N GLY A 241 14.50 5.44 -23.55
CA GLY A 241 13.61 5.58 -24.73
C GLY A 241 12.21 6.17 -24.51
N GLY A 242 11.88 6.67 -23.30
CA GLY A 242 10.59 7.29 -23.01
C GLY A 242 9.41 6.31 -23.03
N GLU A 243 9.67 5.05 -22.70
CA GLU A 243 8.66 3.99 -22.68
C GLU A 243 7.53 4.25 -21.67
N ARG A 244 7.84 5.02 -20.63
CA ARG A 244 6.91 5.42 -19.56
C ARG A 244 6.54 6.91 -19.72
N PRO A 245 5.26 7.28 -19.58
CA PRO A 245 4.86 8.68 -19.62
C PRO A 245 5.50 9.42 -18.44
N SER A 246 5.90 10.66 -18.69
CA SER A 246 6.43 11.51 -17.62
C SER A 246 5.33 11.83 -16.60
N LEU A 247 5.71 12.16 -15.36
CA LEU A 247 4.75 12.63 -14.36
C LEU A 247 3.96 13.85 -14.85
N ALA A 248 4.60 14.73 -15.64
CA ALA A 248 3.94 15.88 -16.27
C ALA A 248 2.80 15.44 -17.21
N ALA A 249 3.05 14.45 -18.06
CA ALA A 249 2.06 13.91 -18.99
C ALA A 249 0.92 13.21 -18.24
N VAL A 250 1.24 12.45 -17.20
CA VAL A 250 0.24 11.79 -16.34
C VAL A 250 -0.67 12.81 -15.67
N ARG A 251 -0.11 13.86 -15.04
CA ARG A 251 -0.91 14.93 -14.42
C ARG A 251 -1.77 15.67 -15.43
N HIS A 252 -1.22 16.02 -16.59
CA HIS A 252 -1.97 16.70 -17.64
C HIS A 252 -3.18 15.89 -18.12
N ARG A 253 -3.01 14.57 -18.26
CA ARG A 253 -4.08 13.67 -18.74
C ARG A 253 -5.18 13.46 -17.71
N TYR A 254 -4.82 13.29 -16.44
CA TYR A 254 -5.74 12.85 -15.37
C TYR A 254 -6.08 13.94 -14.36
N GLY A 255 -5.62 15.18 -14.57
CA GLY A 255 -5.80 16.30 -13.66
C GLY A 255 -4.79 16.30 -12.50
N SER A 256 -4.50 15.14 -11.91
CA SER A 256 -3.55 15.00 -10.80
C SER A 256 -2.91 13.61 -10.77
N TRP A 257 -1.88 13.46 -9.92
CA TRP A 257 -1.31 12.14 -9.63
C TRP A 257 -2.33 11.22 -8.91
N LEU A 258 -3.10 11.78 -7.97
CA LEU A 258 -4.14 11.05 -7.26
C LEU A 258 -5.22 10.52 -8.22
N GLY A 259 -5.69 11.36 -9.16
CA GLY A 259 -6.66 10.95 -10.18
C GLY A 259 -6.08 9.89 -11.13
N ALA A 260 -4.80 10.00 -11.49
CA ALA A 260 -4.11 9.00 -12.29
C ALA A 260 -4.00 7.65 -11.59
N LEU A 261 -3.66 7.64 -10.29
CA LEU A 261 -3.61 6.42 -9.48
C LEU A 261 -4.98 5.77 -9.31
N SER A 262 -6.03 6.56 -9.02
CA SER A 262 -7.40 6.06 -8.94
C SER A 262 -7.80 5.37 -10.24
N ARG A 263 -7.62 6.07 -11.36
CA ARG A 263 -7.94 5.52 -12.68
C ARG A 263 -7.09 4.30 -13.03
N GLY A 264 -5.82 4.29 -12.65
CA GLY A 264 -4.93 3.16 -12.85
C GLY A 264 -5.39 1.92 -12.08
N ARG A 265 -5.82 2.08 -10.82
CA ARG A 265 -6.39 0.99 -10.02
C ARG A 265 -7.70 0.47 -10.61
N GLU A 266 -8.63 1.37 -10.97
CA GLU A 266 -9.86 1.01 -11.67
C GLU A 266 -9.59 0.20 -12.95
N LEU A 267 -8.58 0.58 -13.74
CA LEU A 267 -8.21 -0.15 -14.96
C LEU A 267 -7.55 -1.49 -14.69
N ILE A 268 -6.82 -1.63 -13.59
CA ILE A 268 -6.25 -2.92 -13.15
C ILE A 268 -7.39 -3.85 -12.75
N GLU A 269 -8.34 -3.36 -11.96
CA GLU A 269 -9.53 -4.08 -11.49
C GLU A 269 -10.48 -4.43 -12.65
N ALA A 270 -10.73 -3.50 -13.58
CA ALA A 270 -11.58 -3.72 -14.76
C ALA A 270 -10.87 -4.52 -15.86
N GLY A 271 -9.54 -4.53 -15.87
CA GLY A 271 -8.69 -5.17 -16.87
C GLY A 271 -8.72 -6.70 -16.86
N ASP A 272 -9.44 -7.29 -15.90
CA ASP A 272 -9.82 -8.69 -15.86
C ASP A 272 -11.09 -9.00 -16.68
N ALA A 273 -11.74 -7.98 -17.25
CA ALA A 273 -12.91 -8.10 -18.13
C ALA A 273 -12.65 -7.48 -19.54
N VAL A 274 -12.00 -8.22 -20.46
CA VAL A 274 -12.01 -7.91 -21.91
C VAL A 274 -12.14 -9.19 -22.76
N PRO A 275 -12.94 -9.19 -23.85
CA PRO A 275 -13.30 -10.37 -24.63
C PRO A 275 -12.20 -10.77 -25.64
N GLY A 276 -11.92 -12.07 -25.72
CA GLY A 276 -11.36 -12.74 -26.90
C GLY A 276 -9.98 -12.29 -27.39
N ASP A 277 -8.91 -12.87 -26.83
CA ASP A 277 -7.67 -13.05 -27.59
C ASP A 277 -7.13 -14.48 -27.37
N ALA A 278 -6.91 -15.18 -28.49
CA ALA A 278 -6.65 -16.61 -28.62
C ALA A 278 -5.20 -17.01 -28.24
N ARG A 279 -4.59 -16.30 -27.29
CA ARG A 279 -3.24 -16.60 -26.77
C ARG A 279 -3.21 -17.03 -25.31
N ARG A 280 -4.39 -17.20 -24.69
CA ARG A 280 -4.54 -17.78 -23.34
C ARG A 280 -4.35 -19.30 -23.26
N ASP A 281 -4.10 -19.98 -24.38
CA ASP A 281 -3.88 -21.44 -24.38
C ASP A 281 -2.49 -21.89 -23.89
N ARG A 282 -1.64 -20.98 -23.41
CA ARG A 282 -0.29 -21.40 -23.01
C ARG A 282 0.39 -20.54 -21.95
N TRP A 283 -0.32 -20.22 -20.86
CA TRP A 283 0.34 -19.93 -19.59
C TRP A 283 -0.63 -20.20 -18.43
N LEU A 284 -0.37 -21.27 -17.68
CA LEU A 284 -1.10 -21.68 -16.49
C LEU A 284 -0.22 -21.40 -15.28
N GLY A 285 -0.64 -20.45 -14.44
CA GLY A 285 -0.17 -20.33 -13.05
C GLY A 285 -0.71 -21.47 -12.18
N PRO A 286 -0.26 -21.60 -10.92
CA PRO A 286 -0.36 -22.84 -10.13
C PRO A 286 -1.76 -23.20 -9.58
N TRP A 287 -2.84 -22.50 -9.95
CA TRP A 287 -4.21 -22.85 -9.56
C TRP A 287 -5.05 -23.11 -10.83
N GLY A 288 -5.31 -24.39 -11.10
CA GLY A 288 -5.94 -24.86 -12.34
C GLY A 288 -7.42 -24.52 -12.47
N ALA A 289 -7.83 -24.25 -13.71
CA ALA A 289 -9.21 -24.03 -14.11
C ALA A 289 -10.10 -25.24 -13.80
N ALA A 290 -11.24 -25.01 -13.14
CA ALA A 290 -12.36 -25.94 -13.17
C ALA A 290 -13.20 -25.64 -14.42
N GLU A 291 -13.48 -26.68 -15.19
CA GLU A 291 -14.18 -26.66 -16.47
C GLU A 291 -15.54 -25.96 -16.40
N GLU A 292 -15.72 -24.90 -17.20
CA GLU A 292 -17.05 -24.37 -17.53
C GLU A 292 -17.82 -25.44 -18.34
N ARG A 293 -18.85 -26.03 -17.71
CA ARG A 293 -19.99 -26.56 -18.47
C ARG A 293 -21.04 -25.49 -18.59
N THR A 294 -21.52 -25.38 -19.81
CA THR A 294 -22.46 -24.44 -20.42
C THR A 294 -23.69 -24.08 -19.58
N GLU A 295 -24.04 -22.81 -19.71
CA GLU A 295 -25.22 -22.11 -19.21
C GLU A 295 -26.53 -22.86 -19.48
N GLU A 296 -27.38 -22.95 -18.46
CA GLU A 296 -28.81 -22.73 -18.59
C GLU A 296 -29.42 -22.46 -17.20
N GLY A 297 -29.67 -21.18 -16.90
CA GLY A 297 -30.58 -20.73 -15.85
C GLY A 297 -29.96 -20.36 -14.50
N ALA A 298 -29.52 -19.11 -14.34
CA ALA A 298 -29.61 -18.41 -13.05
C ALA A 298 -29.48 -16.89 -13.22
N SER A 299 -30.45 -16.19 -12.62
CA SER A 299 -30.51 -14.75 -12.45
C SER A 299 -29.40 -14.24 -11.53
N GLY A 300 -28.81 -13.08 -11.85
CA GLY A 300 -28.16 -12.20 -10.87
C GLY A 300 -26.65 -12.05 -11.05
N SER A 301 -26.20 -11.30 -12.06
CA SER A 301 -24.85 -10.75 -12.13
C SER A 301 -24.86 -9.28 -11.70
N TRP A 302 -24.01 -8.97 -10.73
CA TRP A 302 -23.94 -7.78 -9.88
C TRP A 302 -23.15 -6.64 -10.57
N SER A 303 -23.53 -5.38 -10.34
CA SER A 303 -22.69 -4.21 -10.70
C SER A 303 -22.83 -3.08 -9.65
N PRO A 304 -21.75 -2.32 -9.37
CA PRO A 304 -21.71 -1.21 -8.41
C PRO A 304 -22.65 -0.02 -8.67
N GLN A 305 -23.45 -0.05 -9.74
CA GLN A 305 -24.27 1.07 -10.18
C GLN A 305 -25.68 1.09 -9.56
N ARG A 306 -26.07 0.09 -8.77
CA ARG A 306 -27.45 -0.02 -8.26
C ARG A 306 -27.78 0.74 -6.96
N TRP A 307 -26.84 1.49 -6.39
CA TRP A 307 -27.07 2.21 -5.12
C TRP A 307 -27.38 3.70 -5.26
N THR A 308 -27.42 4.26 -6.48
CA THR A 308 -27.94 5.61 -6.69
C THR A 308 -29.47 5.69 -6.68
N ASP A 309 -30.18 4.54 -6.74
CA ASP A 309 -31.63 4.50 -7.01
C ASP A 309 -32.52 3.98 -5.85
N ARG A 310 -32.02 3.92 -4.62
CA ARG A 310 -32.89 3.74 -3.43
C ARG A 310 -32.71 4.87 -2.43
N GLY A 311 -33.01 6.08 -2.91
CA GLY A 311 -32.84 7.34 -2.21
C GLY A 311 -33.32 7.37 -0.75
N ILE A 312 -32.74 8.38 -0.06
CA ILE A 312 -32.77 8.76 1.37
C ILE A 312 -31.50 8.27 2.09
N GLY A 313 -30.49 9.11 2.37
CA GLY A 313 -30.33 10.55 2.15
C GLY A 313 -28.88 10.97 2.42
N VAL A 314 -28.49 12.07 1.78
CA VAL A 314 -27.32 12.87 2.14
C VAL A 314 -27.37 13.19 3.63
N VAL A 315 -26.29 12.93 4.36
CA VAL A 315 -25.98 13.69 5.57
C VAL A 315 -24.62 14.34 5.37
N GLU A 316 -24.67 15.67 5.29
CA GLU A 316 -23.53 16.57 5.43
C GLU A 316 -22.78 16.25 6.73
N HIS A 317 -21.45 16.37 6.68
CA HIS A 317 -20.53 16.52 7.82
C HIS A 317 -21.05 16.16 9.22
N VAL A 318 -20.53 15.06 9.77
CA VAL A 318 -20.29 15.00 11.22
C VAL A 318 -18.79 14.94 11.45
N ARG A 319 -18.27 16.10 11.88
CA ARG A 319 -17.07 16.20 12.70
C ARG A 319 -17.44 15.68 14.09
N GLU A 320 -16.79 14.61 14.52
CA GLU A 320 -16.38 14.24 15.89
C GLU A 320 -16.08 12.73 15.87
N GLU A 321 -15.14 12.28 16.70
CA GLU A 321 -14.83 10.87 16.91
C GLU A 321 -16.07 10.11 17.40
N ALA A 322 -16.92 9.68 16.47
CA ALA A 322 -18.07 8.84 16.76
C ALA A 322 -17.59 7.38 16.85
N ILE A 323 -17.19 6.96 18.06
CA ILE A 323 -17.32 5.56 18.43
C ILE A 323 -18.83 5.29 18.38
N GLY A 324 -19.30 4.57 17.36
CA GLY A 324 -20.74 4.29 17.19
C GLY A 324 -21.36 3.73 18.48
N ASP A 325 -22.62 4.08 18.76
CA ASP A 325 -23.33 3.49 19.90
C ASP A 325 -23.61 1.99 19.68
N GLU A 326 -24.04 1.26 20.71
CA GLU A 326 -24.32 -0.19 20.57
C GLU A 326 -25.40 -0.50 19.52
N SER A 327 -26.33 0.43 19.24
CA SER A 327 -27.35 0.21 18.21
C SER A 327 -26.77 0.19 16.80
N ALA A 328 -25.68 0.93 16.55
CA ALA A 328 -24.96 0.87 15.28
C ALA A 328 -24.27 -0.49 15.04
N TRP A 329 -23.90 -1.20 16.12
CA TRP A 329 -23.36 -2.56 16.03
C TRP A 329 -24.46 -3.58 15.76
N ASP A 330 -25.64 -3.39 16.36
CA ASP A 330 -26.82 -4.21 16.07
C ASP A 330 -27.25 -4.06 14.60
N ASP A 331 -27.26 -2.83 14.07
CA ASP A 331 -27.56 -2.56 12.67
C ASP A 331 -26.56 -3.23 11.72
N LEU A 332 -25.25 -3.13 12.00
CA LEU A 332 -24.21 -3.83 11.24
C LEU A 332 -24.41 -5.35 11.26
N ALA A 333 -24.74 -5.92 12.42
CA ALA A 333 -24.99 -7.34 12.57
C ALA A 333 -26.20 -7.80 11.74
N GLU A 334 -27.28 -7.01 11.68
CA GLU A 334 -28.45 -7.30 10.85
C GLU A 334 -28.13 -7.25 9.34
N GLU A 335 -27.33 -6.27 8.89
CA GLU A 335 -26.92 -6.18 7.49
C GLU A 335 -26.04 -7.37 7.08
N LEU A 336 -25.07 -7.75 7.93
CA LEU A 336 -24.24 -8.93 7.72
C LEU A 336 -25.07 -10.21 7.78
N ARG A 337 -26.09 -10.29 8.65
CA ARG A 337 -27.03 -11.42 8.70
C ARG A 337 -27.75 -11.58 7.39
N SER A 338 -28.28 -10.49 6.85
CA SER A 338 -28.94 -10.49 5.54
C SER A 338 -27.97 -10.95 4.44
N ALA A 339 -26.73 -10.45 4.44
CA ALA A 339 -25.72 -10.83 3.46
C ALA A 339 -25.38 -12.33 3.54
N LEU A 340 -25.08 -12.83 4.74
CA LEU A 340 -24.70 -14.22 5.00
C LEU A 340 -25.84 -15.20 4.69
N THR A 341 -27.08 -14.83 4.98
CA THR A 341 -28.28 -15.65 4.65
C THR A 341 -28.54 -15.69 3.15
N SER A 342 -28.20 -14.62 2.43
CA SER A 342 -28.36 -14.54 0.98
C SER A 342 -27.20 -15.14 0.17
N LEU A 343 -26.17 -15.67 0.84
CA LEU A 343 -25.00 -16.22 0.17
C LEU A 343 -25.36 -17.41 -0.72
N PRO A 344 -24.89 -17.43 -1.97
CA PRO A 344 -24.98 -18.62 -2.79
C PRO A 344 -24.10 -19.75 -2.23
N TRP A 345 -24.42 -20.97 -2.62
CA TRP A 345 -23.65 -22.15 -2.18
C TRP A 345 -22.17 -22.06 -2.62
N ASN A 346 -21.24 -22.52 -1.76
CA ASN A 346 -19.78 -22.41 -1.94
C ASN A 346 -19.22 -20.98 -2.03
N HIS A 347 -19.95 -20.00 -1.50
CA HIS A 347 -19.44 -18.64 -1.38
C HIS A 347 -18.94 -18.36 0.04
N VAL A 348 -17.98 -17.44 0.12
CA VAL A 348 -17.45 -16.86 1.34
C VAL A 348 -17.90 -15.41 1.41
N LEU A 349 -18.41 -14.99 2.56
CA LEU A 349 -18.59 -13.58 2.89
C LEU A 349 -17.29 -13.08 3.50
N THR A 350 -16.64 -12.12 2.86
CA THR A 350 -15.47 -11.42 3.40
C THR A 350 -15.92 -10.09 3.97
N VAL A 351 -15.51 -9.82 5.22
CA VAL A 351 -15.79 -8.59 5.94
C VAL A 351 -14.44 -7.94 6.27
N GLU A 352 -14.25 -6.70 5.88
CA GLU A 352 -13.02 -5.93 6.00
C GLU A 352 -13.26 -4.65 6.81
N TYR A 353 -12.24 -4.19 7.52
CA TYR A 353 -12.27 -2.93 8.25
C TYR A 353 -11.41 -1.88 7.55
N GLU A 354 -12.04 -0.81 7.06
CA GLU A 354 -11.38 0.26 6.34
C GLU A 354 -10.47 1.06 7.29
N THR A 355 -9.16 0.88 7.25
CA THR A 355 -8.20 1.56 8.15
C THR A 355 -7.80 2.95 7.68
N GLY A 356 -8.22 3.38 6.49
CA GLY A 356 -7.81 4.65 5.86
C GLY A 356 -6.39 4.59 5.28
N ASN A 357 -5.72 3.45 5.38
CA ASN A 357 -4.40 3.18 4.81
C ASN A 357 -4.56 2.34 3.55
N THR A 358 -4.28 2.87 2.35
CA THR A 358 -4.53 2.19 1.06
C THR A 358 -3.47 1.12 0.70
N GLY A 359 -2.83 0.53 1.71
CA GLY A 359 -1.69 -0.38 1.62
C GLY A 359 -2.03 -1.86 1.46
N GLY A 360 -3.31 -2.24 1.54
CA GLY A 360 -3.76 -3.62 1.28
C GLY A 360 -3.79 -4.55 2.49
N ASP A 361 -3.29 -4.12 3.65
CA ASP A 361 -3.34 -4.90 4.88
C ASP A 361 -4.44 -4.34 5.80
N PHE A 362 -5.63 -4.94 5.73
CA PHE A 362 -6.80 -4.57 6.53
C PHE A 362 -7.16 -5.71 7.48
N PRO A 363 -7.66 -5.40 8.69
CA PRO A 363 -8.32 -6.42 9.50
C PRO A 363 -9.48 -6.99 8.69
N TYR A 364 -9.50 -8.32 8.52
CA TYR A 364 -10.57 -9.00 7.81
C TYR A 364 -11.00 -10.27 8.51
N ALA A 365 -12.25 -10.65 8.29
CA ALA A 365 -12.82 -11.93 8.65
C ALA A 365 -13.57 -12.52 7.45
N GLN A 366 -13.62 -13.85 7.38
CA GLN A 366 -14.25 -14.58 6.29
C GLN A 366 -15.19 -15.63 6.85
N ALA A 367 -16.46 -15.62 6.41
CA ALA A 367 -17.45 -16.61 6.80
C ALA A 367 -17.80 -17.52 5.60
N LEU A 368 -17.57 -18.82 5.78
CA LEU A 368 -17.72 -19.86 4.78
C LEU A 368 -18.91 -20.76 5.17
N THR A 369 -19.97 -20.76 4.36
CA THR A 369 -21.14 -21.59 4.63
C THR A 369 -20.91 -23.02 4.13
N GLY A 370 -21.15 -24.03 4.96
CA GLY A 370 -21.03 -25.44 4.59
C GLY A 370 -22.12 -26.33 5.20
N PRO A 371 -22.19 -27.62 4.77
CA PRO A 371 -23.19 -28.57 5.27
C PRO A 371 -23.08 -28.89 6.77
N GLY A 372 -21.97 -28.52 7.41
CA GLY A 372 -21.73 -28.69 8.84
C GLY A 372 -21.90 -27.42 9.68
N GLY A 373 -22.50 -26.36 9.12
CA GLY A 373 -22.56 -25.02 9.73
C GLY A 373 -21.64 -24.03 9.02
N VAL A 374 -21.45 -22.86 9.63
CA VAL A 374 -20.60 -21.79 9.10
C VAL A 374 -19.23 -21.89 9.76
N GLY A 375 -18.17 -21.82 8.94
CA GLY A 375 -16.79 -21.63 9.40
C GLY A 375 -16.42 -20.16 9.29
N VAL A 376 -15.72 -19.61 10.29
CA VAL A 376 -15.23 -18.24 10.29
C VAL A 376 -13.72 -18.23 10.44
N LEU A 377 -13.06 -17.45 9.60
CA LEU A 377 -11.63 -17.17 9.67
C LEU A 377 -11.41 -15.71 10.02
N LEU A 378 -10.40 -15.42 10.83
CA LEU A 378 -9.98 -14.06 11.19
C LEU A 378 -8.48 -13.92 10.95
N VAL A 379 -8.09 -12.79 10.35
CA VAL A 379 -6.70 -12.54 9.96
C VAL A 379 -5.74 -12.62 11.15
N SER A 380 -4.72 -13.48 11.04
CA SER A 380 -3.70 -13.70 12.07
C SER A 380 -2.60 -12.64 12.07
N GLU A 381 -1.69 -12.75 13.05
CA GLU A 381 -0.49 -11.92 13.13
C GLU A 381 0.46 -12.15 11.93
N ASP A 382 0.47 -13.36 11.35
CA ASP A 382 1.31 -13.70 10.20
C ASP A 382 0.95 -12.90 8.94
N TYR A 383 -0.33 -12.55 8.79
CA TYR A 383 -0.84 -11.77 7.66
C TYR A 383 -1.06 -10.30 7.97
N LEU A 384 -1.37 -9.95 9.23
CA LEU A 384 -1.48 -8.56 9.68
C LEU A 384 -0.87 -8.44 11.09
N PRO A 385 0.42 -8.09 11.20
CA PRO A 385 1.14 -8.08 12.48
C PRO A 385 0.55 -7.13 13.52
N ALA A 386 0.68 -7.46 14.81
CA ALA A 386 0.15 -6.68 15.93
C ALA A 386 0.68 -5.22 15.96
N ILE A 387 1.88 -5.00 15.43
CA ILE A 387 2.51 -3.68 15.29
C ILE A 387 1.86 -2.83 14.20
N ALA A 388 1.25 -3.45 13.18
CA ALA A 388 0.53 -2.77 12.12
C ALA A 388 -0.94 -2.55 12.50
N TRP A 389 -1.54 -3.53 13.18
CA TRP A 389 -2.88 -3.42 13.73
C TRP A 389 -3.06 -4.33 14.95
N PRO A 390 -3.66 -3.85 16.06
CA PRO A 390 -3.77 -4.63 17.30
C PRO A 390 -4.45 -5.99 17.11
N ILE A 391 -4.00 -6.97 17.88
CA ILE A 391 -4.67 -8.27 18.05
C ILE A 391 -4.71 -8.60 19.54
N ASP A 392 -5.87 -9.08 20.01
CA ASP A 392 -6.10 -9.54 21.37
C ASP A 392 -6.24 -11.06 21.34
N GLU A 393 -5.13 -11.77 21.47
CA GLU A 393 -5.10 -13.24 21.41
C GLU A 393 -5.79 -13.89 22.61
N ASP A 394 -5.76 -13.24 23.78
CA ASP A 394 -6.41 -13.71 25.00
C ASP A 394 -7.93 -13.72 24.79
N TYR A 395 -8.51 -12.63 24.27
CA TYR A 395 -9.91 -12.58 23.89
C TYR A 395 -10.27 -13.67 22.86
N LEU A 396 -9.43 -13.89 21.85
CA LEU A 396 -9.69 -14.89 20.81
C LEU A 396 -9.70 -16.30 21.40
N VAL A 397 -8.74 -16.66 22.24
CA VAL A 397 -8.70 -17.95 22.92
C VAL A 397 -9.89 -18.12 23.88
N GLU A 398 -10.21 -17.10 24.68
CA GLU A 398 -11.33 -17.14 25.64
C GLU A 398 -12.70 -17.27 24.95
N THR A 399 -12.86 -16.70 23.75
CA THR A 399 -14.09 -16.78 22.94
C THR A 399 -14.12 -17.98 21.98
N GLY A 400 -13.17 -18.91 22.15
CA GLY A 400 -13.19 -20.21 21.50
C GLY A 400 -12.67 -20.21 20.06
N TRP A 401 -11.79 -19.28 19.69
CA TRP A 401 -11.03 -19.35 18.45
C TRP A 401 -9.87 -20.34 18.56
N GLU A 402 -9.67 -21.11 17.50
CA GLU A 402 -8.52 -21.98 17.33
C GLU A 402 -7.34 -21.17 16.80
N GLN A 403 -6.16 -21.37 17.41
CA GLN A 403 -4.93 -20.66 17.03
C GLN A 403 -4.48 -21.03 15.61
N PRO A 404 -3.82 -20.11 14.89
CA PRO A 404 -3.23 -20.39 13.60
C PRO A 404 -2.26 -21.58 13.64
N THR A 405 -2.28 -22.39 12.58
CA THR A 405 -1.40 -23.54 12.34
C THR A 405 -0.85 -23.50 10.93
N GLU A 406 0.12 -24.36 10.60
CA GLU A 406 0.63 -24.47 9.22
C GLU A 406 -0.46 -24.82 8.19
N GLU A 407 -1.48 -25.59 8.58
CA GLU A 407 -2.59 -25.99 7.70
C GLU A 407 -3.71 -24.93 7.63
N GLN A 408 -3.87 -24.14 8.69
CA GLN A 408 -4.83 -23.05 8.78
C GLN A 408 -4.14 -21.81 9.37
N PRO A 409 -3.58 -20.93 8.55
CA PRO A 409 -2.71 -19.85 9.01
C PRO A 409 -3.49 -18.63 9.54
N ASN A 410 -4.82 -18.70 9.59
CA ASN A 410 -5.69 -17.71 10.24
C ASN A 410 -6.33 -18.29 11.51
N TRP A 411 -6.80 -17.42 12.39
CA TRP A 411 -7.64 -17.85 13.53
C TRP A 411 -8.94 -18.44 12.99
N ALA A 412 -9.38 -19.57 13.53
CA ALA A 412 -10.53 -20.28 12.99
C ALA A 412 -11.57 -20.63 14.05
N ARG A 413 -12.85 -20.55 13.67
CA ARG A 413 -13.97 -21.18 14.37
C ARG A 413 -14.82 -21.93 13.36
N ALA A 414 -15.19 -23.16 13.66
CA ALA A 414 -15.93 -24.01 12.71
C ALA A 414 -17.24 -24.54 13.33
N ARG A 415 -18.17 -24.96 12.45
CA ARG A 415 -19.45 -25.57 12.80
C ARG A 415 -20.38 -24.66 13.61
N LEU A 416 -20.31 -23.36 13.35
CA LEU A 416 -21.16 -22.37 13.99
C LEU A 416 -22.56 -22.37 13.36
N SER A 417 -23.58 -22.07 14.15
CA SER A 417 -24.87 -21.60 13.63
C SER A 417 -24.71 -20.23 12.94
N MET A 418 -25.75 -19.80 12.23
CA MET A 418 -25.72 -18.52 11.51
C MET A 418 -25.48 -17.33 12.46
N ASP A 419 -26.18 -17.30 13.59
CA ASP A 419 -26.06 -16.23 14.57
C ASP A 419 -24.70 -16.27 15.27
N GLU A 420 -24.22 -17.45 15.67
CA GLU A 420 -22.87 -17.60 16.26
C GLU A 420 -21.76 -17.18 15.29
N ALA A 421 -21.94 -17.39 13.98
CA ALA A 421 -20.98 -16.97 12.97
C ALA A 421 -20.95 -15.45 12.80
N LEU A 422 -22.10 -14.78 12.88
CA LEU A 422 -22.18 -13.33 12.83
C LEU A 422 -21.55 -12.71 14.06
N GLU A 423 -21.83 -13.24 15.25
CA GLU A 423 -21.19 -12.85 16.49
C GLU A 423 -19.67 -13.06 16.42
N ALA A 424 -19.22 -14.17 15.84
CA ALA A 424 -17.79 -14.43 15.64
C ALA A 424 -17.15 -13.42 14.68
N VAL A 425 -17.78 -13.10 13.54
CA VAL A 425 -17.25 -12.12 12.58
C VAL A 425 -17.15 -10.72 13.19
N VAL A 426 -18.25 -10.24 13.77
CA VAL A 426 -18.31 -8.88 14.34
C VAL A 426 -17.45 -8.79 15.59
N GLY A 427 -17.58 -9.74 16.52
CA GLY A 427 -16.82 -9.75 17.77
C GLY A 427 -15.33 -10.00 17.55
N GLY A 428 -14.96 -10.86 16.59
CA GLY A 428 -13.57 -11.14 16.23
C GLY A 428 -12.86 -9.91 15.66
N LEU A 429 -13.54 -9.13 14.80
CA LEU A 429 -12.98 -7.87 14.30
C LEU A 429 -13.02 -6.76 15.36
N ARG A 430 -14.15 -6.56 16.05
CA ARG A 430 -14.35 -5.50 17.04
C ARG A 430 -13.39 -5.63 18.22
N TYR A 431 -13.36 -6.79 18.86
CA TYR A 431 -12.60 -7.02 20.09
C TYR A 431 -11.28 -7.73 19.82
N GLY A 432 -11.30 -8.79 19.00
CA GLY A 432 -10.09 -9.57 18.69
C GLY A 432 -9.08 -8.83 17.81
N ARG A 433 -9.53 -7.94 16.91
CA ARG A 433 -8.65 -7.09 16.09
C ARG A 433 -8.76 -5.61 16.42
N GLY A 434 -9.41 -5.23 17.51
CA GLY A 434 -9.48 -3.83 17.95
C GLY A 434 -10.01 -2.88 16.87
N CYS A 435 -11.12 -3.23 16.23
CA CYS A 435 -11.82 -2.42 15.23
C CYS A 435 -13.02 -1.67 15.88
N PRO A 436 -12.86 -0.43 16.36
CA PRO A 436 -13.84 0.20 17.24
C PRO A 436 -15.00 0.94 16.55
N ASP A 437 -14.96 1.13 15.22
CA ASP A 437 -15.94 1.95 14.49
C ASP A 437 -16.82 1.11 13.55
N PRO A 438 -18.12 0.90 13.85
CA PRO A 438 -19.00 0.07 13.02
C PRO A 438 -19.20 0.62 11.60
N TYR A 439 -18.99 1.91 11.36
CA TYR A 439 -19.21 2.54 10.04
C TYR A 439 -18.06 2.32 9.05
N ARG A 440 -16.95 1.73 9.51
CA ARG A 440 -15.77 1.45 8.69
C ARG A 440 -15.76 0.02 8.15
N PHE A 441 -16.75 -0.79 8.50
CA PHE A 441 -16.89 -2.14 8.00
C PHE A 441 -17.39 -2.14 6.55
N ARG A 442 -16.76 -2.96 5.72
CA ARG A 442 -17.14 -3.23 4.33
C ARG A 442 -17.25 -4.74 4.16
N TRP A 443 -18.19 -5.22 3.34
CA TRP A 443 -18.29 -6.66 3.08
C TRP A 443 -18.69 -6.98 1.64
N GLY A 444 -18.32 -8.18 1.21
CA GLY A 444 -18.64 -8.72 -0.11
C GLY A 444 -18.55 -10.24 -0.14
N SER A 445 -19.14 -10.87 -1.15
CA SER A 445 -19.14 -12.33 -1.32
C SER A 445 -18.22 -12.77 -2.46
N GLY A 446 -17.45 -13.86 -2.27
CA GLY A 446 -16.60 -14.49 -3.29
C GLY A 446 -16.77 -16.01 -3.33
N VAL A 447 -16.19 -16.72 -4.31
CA VAL A 447 -16.31 -18.19 -4.48
C VAL A 447 -15.11 -18.91 -3.86
N ILE A 448 -15.36 -20.00 -3.12
CA ILE A 448 -14.30 -20.88 -2.58
C ILE A 448 -13.90 -21.89 -3.67
N SER A 449 -12.67 -21.80 -4.19
CA SER A 449 -12.16 -22.79 -5.17
C SER A 449 -11.62 -24.02 -4.45
N THR A 450 -12.37 -25.14 -4.46
CA THR A 450 -11.90 -26.42 -3.91
C THR A 450 -11.01 -27.15 -4.91
N ALA A 451 -9.70 -27.19 -4.69
CA ALA A 451 -8.83 -28.25 -5.20
C ALA A 451 -8.38 -29.12 -4.00
N PRO A 452 -8.53 -30.45 -4.03
CA PRO A 452 -8.17 -31.29 -2.90
C PRO A 452 -6.65 -31.45 -2.78
N GLN A 453 -6.09 -31.10 -1.61
CA GLN A 453 -4.77 -31.56 -1.21
C GLN A 453 -4.79 -33.09 -1.08
N ALA A 454 -3.86 -33.74 -1.78
CA ALA A 454 -3.70 -35.19 -1.75
C ALA A 454 -3.34 -35.66 -0.34
N ALA A 455 -4.15 -36.54 0.22
CA ALA A 455 -3.82 -37.30 1.43
C ALA A 455 -2.60 -38.21 1.18
N PRO A 456 -1.74 -38.45 2.19
CA PRO A 456 -0.61 -39.37 2.06
C PRO A 456 -1.10 -40.80 1.89
N SER A 457 -0.62 -41.45 0.83
CA SER A 457 -0.96 -42.82 0.45
C SER A 457 -0.58 -43.84 1.54
N LEU A 458 -1.54 -44.63 2.01
CA LEU A 458 -1.27 -45.89 2.71
C LEU A 458 -0.69 -46.92 1.72
N PRO A 459 0.27 -47.78 2.13
CA PRO A 459 0.81 -48.83 1.26
C PRO A 459 -0.19 -49.99 1.10
N ASP A 460 -0.42 -50.42 -0.15
CA ASP A 460 -1.27 -51.57 -0.46
C ASP A 460 -0.67 -52.92 0.02
N PRO A 461 -1.51 -53.89 0.44
CA PRO A 461 -1.08 -55.23 0.84
C PRO A 461 -0.72 -56.11 -0.39
N PRO A 462 0.05 -57.20 -0.21
CA PRO A 462 0.64 -57.94 -1.32
C PRO A 462 -0.41 -58.77 -2.08
N ALA A 463 -0.43 -58.64 -3.41
CA ALA A 463 -1.25 -59.47 -4.28
C ALA A 463 -0.77 -60.93 -4.29
N ARG A 464 -1.63 -61.85 -3.86
CA ARG A 464 -1.51 -63.30 -4.10
C ARG A 464 -1.86 -63.60 -5.55
N GLY A 465 -1.12 -64.53 -6.15
CA GLY A 465 -1.09 -64.76 -7.59
C GLY A 465 -2.22 -65.61 -8.18
N ALA A 466 -1.93 -66.05 -9.42
CA ALA A 466 -2.69 -66.90 -10.35
C ALA A 466 -3.80 -66.16 -11.14
N GLY A 467 -3.85 -66.20 -12.47
CA GLY A 467 -3.03 -66.88 -13.45
C GLY A 467 -3.71 -66.84 -14.83
N ARG A 468 -2.95 -67.30 -15.83
CA ARG A 468 -3.40 -67.89 -17.11
C ARG A 468 -4.05 -67.00 -18.18
N SER A 469 -3.27 -66.84 -19.25
CA SER A 469 -3.38 -67.64 -20.49
C SER A 469 -3.92 -66.93 -21.74
N THR A 470 -3.04 -66.86 -22.75
CA THR A 470 -3.26 -67.07 -24.22
C THR A 470 -4.20 -66.11 -24.93
N LYS A 471 -3.98 -65.64 -26.15
CA LYS A 471 -3.23 -66.01 -27.38
C LYS A 471 -3.40 -64.75 -28.29
N ALA A 472 -2.63 -64.42 -29.31
CA ALA A 472 -1.54 -65.02 -30.07
C ALA A 472 -0.71 -63.87 -30.67
#